data_AF-Q7RJ66-F1
#
_entry.id   AF-Q7RJ66-F1
#
_cell.length_a   1.000
_cell.length_b   1.000
_cell.length_c   1.000
_cell.angle_alpha   90.00
_cell.angle_beta   90.00
_cell.angle_gamma   90.00
#
_symmetry.space_group_name_H-M   'P 1'
#
loop_
_entity.id
_entity.type
_entity.pdbx_description
1 polymer ?
#
loop_
_entity_poly.entity_id
_entity_poly.type
_entity_poly.pdbx_seq_one_letter_code
_entity_poly.pdbx_strand_id
1 'polypeptide(L)'
;VNPGDVQGFVIGAHGDKMVPLPRYCCVNGIPLCDFTKKGAITEKEISKIVEKTKNTSLELLDLIPEGSVCFAPSLAIVEIIEAYLKDLKRVLVCSIHLNGQYGHKGVFAGVPVVIGGKGIEKIIELDLNTQEKELFDDSLKHISYLFDNYKHESVVEEEPKPN
;
A
#
# COMPACT_ATOMS: atom_id res chain seq x y z
N VAL A 1 15.64 -14.82 7.95
CA VAL A 1 14.74 -14.90 9.13
C VAL A 1 13.35 -15.30 8.67
N ASN A 2 12.45 -15.74 9.57
CA ASN A 2 11.07 -16.07 9.20
C ASN A 2 10.33 -14.77 8.78
N PRO A 3 9.55 -14.77 7.69
CA PRO A 3 8.78 -13.59 7.28
C PRO A 3 7.78 -13.10 8.34
N GLY A 4 7.26 -13.98 9.20
CA GLY A 4 6.40 -13.58 10.32
C GLY A 4 7.09 -12.69 11.36
N ASP A 5 8.42 -12.70 11.38
CA ASP A 5 9.23 -11.82 12.24
C ASP A 5 9.60 -10.50 11.55
N VAL A 6 9.28 -10.32 10.26
CA VAL A 6 9.63 -9.12 9.50
C VAL A 6 8.40 -8.24 9.36
N GLN A 7 8.53 -6.97 9.73
CA GLN A 7 7.49 -5.96 9.54
C GLN A 7 7.98 -4.89 8.57
N GLY A 8 7.05 -4.35 7.78
CA GLY A 8 7.30 -3.26 6.85
C GLY A 8 5.98 -2.74 6.28
N PHE A 9 6.00 -1.50 5.77
CA PHE A 9 4.82 -0.87 5.18
C PHE A 9 5.07 -0.46 3.74
N VAL A 10 4.03 -0.57 2.93
CA VAL A 10 3.89 0.08 1.64
C VAL A 10 2.63 0.92 1.71
N ILE A 11 2.74 2.23 1.46
CA ILE A 11 1.63 3.19 1.52
C ILE A 11 1.41 3.89 0.17
N GLY A 12 0.35 4.70 0.08
CA GLY A 12 0.02 5.47 -1.13
C GLY A 12 -0.86 4.69 -2.12
N ALA A 13 -0.65 4.94 -3.41
CA ALA A 13 -1.33 4.28 -4.50
C ALA A 13 -0.99 2.78 -4.57
N HIS A 14 -1.92 1.98 -5.08
CA HIS A 14 -1.62 0.62 -5.52
C HIS A 14 -1.18 0.65 -6.98
N GLY A 15 0.11 0.46 -7.24
CA GLY A 15 0.72 0.51 -8.58
C GLY A 15 2.12 1.13 -8.55
N ASP A 16 2.57 1.66 -9.68
CA ASP A 16 3.94 2.17 -9.87
C ASP A 16 4.34 3.28 -8.89
N LYS A 17 3.34 4.02 -8.39
CA LYS A 17 3.52 5.11 -7.43
C LYS A 17 3.35 4.70 -5.97
N MET A 18 3.34 3.39 -5.66
CA MET A 18 3.36 2.93 -4.26
C MET A 18 4.65 3.36 -3.55
N VAL A 19 4.58 3.52 -2.22
CA VAL A 19 5.68 4.02 -1.39
C VAL A 19 6.07 2.97 -0.33
N PRO A 20 7.01 2.06 -0.65
CA PRO A 20 7.64 1.21 0.36
C PRO A 20 8.44 2.08 1.34
N LEU A 21 8.38 1.76 2.64
CA LEU A 21 9.02 2.53 3.71
C LEU A 21 10.10 1.74 4.46
N PRO A 22 11.33 1.61 3.91
CA PRO A 22 12.43 0.89 4.57
C PRO A 22 12.75 1.37 6.00
N ARG A 23 12.55 2.66 6.29
CA ARG A 23 12.78 3.23 7.63
C ARG A 23 11.82 2.66 8.69
N TYR A 24 10.63 2.25 8.28
CA TYR A 24 9.64 1.60 9.15
C TYR A 24 9.78 0.07 9.16
N CYS A 25 10.72 -0.50 8.41
CA CYS A 25 10.96 -1.93 8.42
C CYS A 25 11.76 -2.35 9.66
N CYS A 26 11.37 -3.48 10.24
CA CYS A 26 12.09 -4.08 11.35
C CYS A 26 11.99 -5.61 11.32
N VAL A 27 12.89 -6.25 12.06
CA VAL A 27 12.88 -7.70 12.31
C VAL A 27 12.71 -7.90 13.81
N ASN A 28 11.53 -8.37 14.22
CA ASN A 28 11.14 -8.53 15.62
C ASN A 28 11.40 -7.25 16.45
N GLY A 29 11.07 -6.09 15.87
CA GLY A 29 11.31 -4.78 16.48
C GLY A 29 12.71 -4.19 16.30
N ILE A 30 13.69 -4.95 15.79
CA ILE A 30 15.04 -4.44 15.50
C ILE A 30 15.00 -3.65 14.18
N PRO A 31 15.34 -2.35 14.16
CA PRO A 31 15.25 -1.53 12.95
C PRO A 31 16.14 -2.03 11.82
N LEU A 32 15.69 -1.90 10.57
CA LEU A 32 16.46 -2.30 9.39
C LEU A 32 17.86 -1.64 9.33
N CYS A 33 17.99 -0.40 9.83
CA CYS A 33 19.27 0.32 9.86
C CYS A 33 20.34 -0.33 10.74
N ASP A 34 19.98 -1.16 11.71
CA ASP A 34 20.96 -1.90 12.51
C ASP A 34 21.55 -3.07 11.72
N PHE A 35 20.79 -3.66 10.80
CA PHE A 35 21.28 -4.68 9.89
C PHE A 35 22.19 -4.09 8.82
N THR A 36 21.91 -2.86 8.35
CA THR A 36 22.81 -2.17 7.41
C THR A 36 24.13 -1.79 8.05
N LYS A 37 24.11 -1.24 9.27
CA LYS A 37 25.33 -0.94 10.05
C LYS A 37 26.21 -2.17 10.31
N LYS A 38 25.58 -3.34 10.52
CA LYS A 38 26.29 -4.62 10.74
C LYS A 38 26.73 -5.29 9.44
N GLY A 39 26.41 -4.72 8.29
CA GLY A 39 26.76 -5.27 6.97
C GLY A 39 25.98 -6.53 6.59
N ALA A 40 24.86 -6.81 7.26
CA ALA A 40 24.02 -7.97 6.94
C ALA A 40 23.17 -7.75 5.67
N ILE A 41 22.91 -6.49 5.32
CA ILE A 41 22.27 -6.05 4.09
C ILE A 41 22.79 -4.66 3.73
N THR A 42 22.93 -4.35 2.45
CA THR A 42 23.42 -3.06 1.96
C THR A 42 22.27 -2.15 1.54
N GLU A 43 22.50 -0.82 1.55
CA GLU A 43 21.54 0.16 1.01
C GLU A 43 21.19 -0.13 -0.46
N LYS A 44 22.15 -0.64 -1.23
CA LYS A 44 21.93 -1.03 -2.64
C LYS A 44 20.96 -2.21 -2.75
N GLU A 45 21.07 -3.20 -1.87
CA GLU A 45 20.15 -4.34 -1.83
C GLU A 45 18.76 -3.92 -1.37
N ILE A 46 18.66 -3.02 -0.37
CA ILE A 46 17.38 -2.44 0.06
C ILE A 46 16.71 -1.71 -1.11
N SER A 47 17.43 -0.84 -1.82
CA SER A 47 16.89 -0.13 -3.00
C SER A 47 16.42 -1.10 -4.08
N LYS A 48 17.15 -2.21 -4.31
CA LYS A 48 16.72 -3.24 -5.25
C LYS A 48 15.43 -3.94 -4.79
N ILE A 49 15.27 -4.21 -3.50
CA ILE A 49 14.04 -4.79 -2.92
C ILE A 49 12.87 -3.82 -3.05
N VAL A 50 13.09 -2.52 -2.81
CA VAL A 50 12.06 -1.47 -2.99
C VAL A 50 11.57 -1.45 -4.43
N GLU A 51 12.48 -1.42 -5.40
CA GLU A 51 12.12 -1.42 -6.82
C GLU A 51 11.46 -2.74 -7.24
N LYS A 52 11.94 -3.88 -6.73
CA LYS A 52 11.29 -5.17 -6.96
C LYS A 52 9.85 -5.19 -6.42
N THR A 53 9.62 -4.61 -5.25
CA THR A 53 8.29 -4.55 -4.63
C THR A 53 7.30 -3.79 -5.53
N LYS A 54 7.72 -2.65 -6.10
CA LYS A 54 6.89 -1.87 -7.03
C LYS A 54 6.56 -2.66 -8.32
N ASN A 55 7.53 -3.42 -8.82
CA ASN A 55 7.44 -4.11 -10.10
C ASN A 55 6.97 -5.57 -9.99
N THR A 56 6.62 -6.06 -8.79
CA THR A 56 6.30 -7.49 -8.57
C THR A 56 5.16 -7.96 -9.46
N SER A 57 4.13 -7.13 -9.68
CA SER A 57 3.01 -7.49 -10.56
C SER A 57 3.43 -7.69 -12.01
N LEU A 58 4.39 -6.89 -12.51
CA LEU A 58 4.94 -7.03 -13.86
C LEU A 58 5.77 -8.31 -13.97
N GLU A 59 6.63 -8.59 -12.98
CA GLU A 59 7.41 -9.83 -12.95
C GLU A 59 6.52 -11.08 -12.95
N LEU A 60 5.38 -11.05 -12.23
CA LEU A 60 4.45 -12.17 -12.19
C LEU A 60 3.68 -12.36 -13.50
N LEU A 61 3.35 -11.27 -14.21
CA LEU A 61 2.67 -11.34 -15.49
C LEU A 61 3.52 -12.08 -16.54
N ASP A 62 4.84 -11.87 -16.53
CA ASP A 62 5.78 -12.53 -17.44
C ASP A 62 5.99 -14.02 -17.13
N LEU A 63 5.72 -14.44 -15.88
CA LEU A 63 6.07 -15.77 -15.37
C LEU A 63 4.88 -16.73 -15.24
N ILE A 64 3.66 -16.20 -15.10
CA ILE A 64 2.51 -17.00 -14.69
C ILE A 64 1.41 -16.95 -15.76
N PRO A 65 0.90 -18.11 -16.23
CA PRO A 65 -0.27 -18.14 -17.11
C PRO A 65 -1.50 -17.53 -16.42
N GLU A 66 -2.31 -16.81 -17.19
CA GLU A 66 -3.48 -16.05 -16.73
C GLU A 66 -4.29 -16.81 -15.65
N GLY A 67 -4.47 -16.19 -14.48
CA GLY A 67 -5.35 -16.69 -13.40
C GLY A 67 -4.68 -17.18 -12.10
N SER A 68 -3.35 -17.32 -12.03
CA SER A 68 -2.67 -17.88 -10.85
C SER A 68 -2.13 -16.84 -9.83
N VAL A 69 -2.27 -15.54 -10.11
CA VAL A 69 -1.79 -14.45 -9.22
C VAL A 69 -2.74 -14.15 -8.04
N CYS A 70 -3.82 -14.92 -7.87
CA CYS A 70 -4.89 -14.61 -6.90
C CYS A 70 -4.59 -15.00 -5.45
N PHE A 71 -3.58 -15.84 -5.16
CA PHE A 71 -3.37 -16.39 -3.82
C PHE A 71 -3.04 -15.33 -2.76
N ALA A 72 -2.02 -14.49 -3.00
CA ALA A 72 -1.62 -13.46 -2.04
C ALA A 72 -2.70 -12.38 -1.83
N PRO A 73 -3.37 -11.86 -2.88
CA PRO A 73 -4.51 -10.97 -2.69
C PRO A 73 -5.66 -11.62 -1.90
N SER A 74 -5.98 -12.89 -2.16
CA SER A 74 -7.04 -13.61 -1.45
C SER A 74 -6.72 -13.75 0.04
N LEU A 75 -5.47 -14.08 0.39
CA LEU A 75 -5.04 -14.18 1.78
C LEU A 75 -5.11 -12.82 2.49
N ALA A 76 -4.71 -11.73 1.83
CA ALA A 76 -4.82 -10.38 2.38
C ALA A 76 -6.29 -9.99 2.68
N ILE A 77 -7.22 -10.36 1.80
CA ILE A 77 -8.66 -10.16 2.03
C ILE A 77 -9.14 -10.98 3.23
N VAL A 78 -8.76 -12.26 3.33
CA VAL A 78 -9.10 -13.11 4.47
C VAL A 78 -8.60 -12.49 5.77
N GLU A 79 -7.38 -11.96 5.79
CA GLU A 79 -6.81 -11.31 6.98
C GLU A 79 -7.61 -10.08 7.43
N ILE A 80 -8.07 -9.26 6.49
CA ILE A 80 -8.96 -8.11 6.77
C ILE A 80 -10.30 -8.59 7.33
N ILE A 81 -10.90 -9.61 6.72
CA ILE A 81 -12.19 -10.18 7.15
C ILE A 81 -12.07 -10.77 8.57
N GLU A 82 -11.00 -11.51 8.85
CA GLU A 82 -10.77 -12.07 10.16
C GLU A 82 -10.55 -10.99 11.23
N ALA A 83 -9.80 -9.93 10.89
CA ALA A 83 -9.60 -8.80 11.79
C ALA A 83 -10.92 -8.13 12.18
N TYR A 84 -11.83 -7.99 11.21
CA TYR A 84 -13.17 -7.47 11.43
C TYR A 84 -14.04 -8.42 12.27
N LEU A 85 -14.22 -9.67 11.82
CA LEU A 85 -15.15 -10.63 12.44
C LEU A 85 -14.77 -11.00 13.88
N LYS A 86 -13.47 -11.05 14.18
CA LYS A 86 -12.95 -11.44 15.50
C LYS A 86 -12.53 -10.24 16.37
N ASP A 87 -12.81 -9.02 15.92
CA ASP A 87 -12.44 -7.77 16.60
C ASP A 87 -10.96 -7.70 17.02
N LEU A 88 -10.04 -8.11 16.14
CA LEU A 88 -8.63 -8.32 16.49
C LEU A 88 -7.81 -7.03 16.67
N LYS A 89 -8.38 -5.88 16.32
CA LYS A 89 -7.68 -4.57 16.33
C LYS A 89 -6.35 -4.62 15.56
N ARG A 90 -6.31 -5.35 14.43
CA ARG A 90 -5.09 -5.52 13.62
C ARG A 90 -4.69 -4.20 12.99
N VAL A 91 -3.38 -3.95 12.93
CA VAL A 91 -2.81 -2.88 12.10
C VAL A 91 -2.49 -3.43 10.73
N LEU A 92 -3.20 -2.98 9.70
CA LEU A 92 -3.02 -3.37 8.30
C LEU A 92 -2.97 -2.12 7.42
N VAL A 93 -2.35 -2.20 6.23
CA VAL A 93 -2.42 -1.12 5.25
C VAL A 93 -3.62 -1.36 4.35
N CYS A 94 -4.55 -0.40 4.30
CA CYS A 94 -5.74 -0.47 3.46
C CYS A 94 -5.98 0.86 2.74
N SER A 95 -6.63 0.80 1.58
CA SER A 95 -7.02 2.00 0.84
C SER A 95 -8.25 2.64 1.47
N ILE A 96 -8.07 3.76 2.17
CA ILE A 96 -9.11 4.43 2.96
C ILE A 96 -9.24 5.90 2.54
N HIS A 97 -10.45 6.44 2.62
CA HIS A 97 -10.74 7.84 2.37
C HIS A 97 -10.12 8.75 3.44
N LEU A 98 -9.20 9.63 3.04
CA LEU A 98 -8.57 10.60 3.92
C LEU A 98 -9.44 11.85 4.08
N ASN A 99 -9.56 12.32 5.32
CA ASN A 99 -10.34 13.50 5.71
C ASN A 99 -9.54 14.42 6.65
N GLY A 100 -8.30 14.73 6.28
CA GLY A 100 -7.37 15.58 7.01
C GLY A 100 -6.06 14.89 7.39
N GLN A 101 -6.03 13.55 7.39
CA GLN A 101 -4.83 12.78 7.68
C GLN A 101 -3.74 13.04 6.64
N TYR A 102 -2.49 13.11 7.09
CA TYR A 102 -1.33 13.46 6.27
C TYR A 102 -1.45 14.84 5.59
N GLY A 103 -2.39 15.69 6.02
CA GLY A 103 -2.71 16.97 5.38
C GLY A 103 -3.59 16.86 4.13
N HIS A 104 -4.15 15.68 3.84
CA HIS A 104 -4.94 15.41 2.63
C HIS A 104 -6.41 15.16 2.94
N LYS A 105 -7.30 15.60 2.06
CA LYS A 105 -8.76 15.43 2.19
C LYS A 105 -9.39 15.12 0.84
N GLY A 106 -10.34 14.17 0.82
CA GLY A 106 -11.10 13.85 -0.38
C GLY A 106 -10.43 12.86 -1.33
N VAL A 107 -9.41 12.14 -0.87
CA VAL A 107 -8.65 11.16 -1.65
C VAL A 107 -8.58 9.83 -0.90
N PHE A 108 -8.63 8.71 -1.63
CA PHE A 108 -8.36 7.39 -1.08
C PHE A 108 -6.86 7.09 -1.20
N ALA A 109 -6.26 6.55 -0.14
CA ALA A 109 -4.86 6.14 -0.18
C ALA A 109 -4.64 4.91 0.71
N GLY A 110 -3.68 4.06 0.32
CA GLY A 110 -3.16 2.99 1.16
C GLY A 110 -2.46 3.58 2.38
N VAL A 111 -3.03 3.42 3.56
CA VAL A 111 -2.48 3.92 4.83
C VAL A 111 -2.65 2.88 5.92
N PRO A 112 -1.77 2.86 6.96
CA PRO A 112 -1.93 1.95 8.07
C PRO A 112 -3.17 2.32 8.89
N VAL A 113 -4.00 1.33 9.16
CA VAL A 113 -5.27 1.47 9.87
C VAL A 113 -5.44 0.37 10.91
N VAL A 114 -6.19 0.68 11.96
CA VAL A 114 -6.67 -0.30 12.93
C VAL A 114 -8.01 -0.85 12.44
N ILE A 115 -8.07 -2.16 12.21
CA ILE A 115 -9.29 -2.86 11.81
C ILE A 115 -9.79 -3.70 12.99
N GLY A 116 -11.05 -3.47 13.37
CA GLY A 116 -11.76 -4.21 14.41
C GLY A 116 -13.22 -4.46 14.01
N GLY A 117 -14.06 -4.87 14.96
CA GLY A 117 -15.47 -5.21 14.75
C GLY A 117 -16.34 -4.02 14.35
N LYS A 118 -15.82 -2.79 14.41
CA LYS A 118 -16.46 -1.58 13.88
C LYS A 118 -15.96 -1.20 12.48
N GLY A 119 -15.20 -2.07 11.82
CA GLY A 119 -14.54 -1.77 10.56
C GLY A 119 -13.23 -1.02 10.80
N ILE A 120 -13.04 0.10 10.10
CA ILE A 120 -11.87 0.96 10.27
C ILE A 120 -12.06 1.84 11.51
N GLU A 121 -11.34 1.53 12.59
CA GLU A 121 -11.49 2.21 13.88
C GLU A 121 -10.56 3.40 14.03
N LYS A 122 -9.40 3.36 13.35
CA LYS A 122 -8.40 4.42 13.42
C LYS A 122 -7.52 4.42 12.18
N ILE A 123 -7.21 5.60 11.66
CA ILE A 123 -6.12 5.80 10.71
C ILE A 123 -4.87 6.19 11.51
N ILE A 124 -3.74 5.52 11.26
CA ILE A 124 -2.47 5.80 11.91
C ILE A 124 -1.69 6.74 11.00
N GLU A 125 -1.42 7.96 11.47
CA GLU A 125 -0.55 8.89 10.77
C GLU A 125 0.90 8.60 11.13
N LEU A 126 1.67 8.18 10.13
CA LEU A 126 3.11 7.98 10.26
C LEU A 126 3.82 9.34 10.27
N ASP A 127 4.85 9.47 11.09
CA ASP A 127 5.77 10.59 11.04
C ASP A 127 6.69 10.41 9.84
N LEU A 128 6.29 10.93 8.67
CA LEU A 128 7.04 10.82 7.42
C LEU A 128 8.12 11.91 7.35
N ASN A 129 9.33 11.54 6.97
CA ASN A 129 10.36 12.53 6.66
C ASN A 129 10.04 13.27 5.35
N THR A 130 10.77 14.34 5.03
CA THR A 130 10.53 15.17 3.85
C THR A 130 10.46 14.36 2.56
N GLN A 131 11.38 13.43 2.34
CA GLN A 131 11.43 12.60 1.12
C GLN A 131 10.26 11.61 1.05
N GLU A 132 9.94 10.94 2.16
CA GLU A 132 8.81 10.02 2.26
C GLU A 132 7.48 10.74 2.02
N LYS A 133 7.35 11.97 2.55
CA LYS A 133 6.19 12.81 2.34
C LYS A 133 6.05 13.26 0.89
N GLU A 134 7.13 13.69 0.25
CA GLU A 134 7.13 14.06 -1.18
C GLU A 134 6.69 12.88 -2.06
N LEU A 135 7.19 11.67 -1.78
CA LEU A 135 6.79 10.46 -2.50
C LEU A 135 5.31 10.10 -2.26
N PHE A 136 4.84 10.24 -1.02
CA PHE A 136 3.43 10.03 -0.70
C PHE A 136 2.52 11.07 -1.39
N ASP A 137 2.92 12.34 -1.39
CA ASP A 137 2.17 13.41 -2.05
C ASP A 137 2.11 13.20 -3.57
N ASP A 138 3.21 12.76 -4.20
CA ASP A 138 3.24 12.38 -5.63
C ASP A 138 2.30 11.19 -5.91
N SER A 139 2.29 10.21 -5.01
CA SER A 139 1.39 9.05 -5.06
C SER A 139 -0.08 9.46 -5.06
N LEU A 140 -0.47 10.36 -4.17
CA LEU A 140 -1.86 10.84 -4.05
C LEU A 140 -2.27 11.72 -5.24
N LYS A 141 -1.35 12.53 -5.78
CA LYS A 141 -1.59 13.27 -7.04
C LYS A 141 -1.88 12.32 -8.19
N HIS A 142 -1.15 11.21 -8.28
CA HIS A 142 -1.38 10.20 -9.31
C HIS A 142 -2.78 9.57 -9.19
N ILE A 143 -3.23 9.23 -7.97
CA ILE A 143 -4.59 8.72 -7.73
C ILE A 143 -5.64 9.75 -8.19
N SER A 144 -5.44 11.03 -7.83
CA SER A 144 -6.36 12.11 -8.18
C SER A 144 -6.45 12.30 -9.70
N TYR A 145 -5.30 12.30 -10.38
CA TYR A 145 -5.22 12.36 -11.84
C TYR A 145 -5.97 11.20 -12.51
N LEU A 146 -5.79 9.97 -12.03
CA LEU A 146 -6.52 8.81 -12.56
C LEU A 146 -8.03 8.95 -12.35
N PHE A 147 -8.45 9.40 -11.17
CA PHE A 147 -9.87 9.58 -10.86
C PHE A 147 -10.53 10.65 -11.73
N ASP A 148 -9.83 11.76 -11.98
CA ASP A 148 -10.35 12.83 -12.85
C ASP A 148 -10.45 12.38 -14.31
N ASN A 149 -9.47 11.63 -14.82
CA ASN A 149 -9.53 11.10 -16.19
C ASN A 149 -10.61 10.03 -16.35
N TYR A 150 -10.84 9.19 -15.35
CA TYR A 150 -11.91 8.19 -15.39
C TYR A 150 -13.31 8.82 -15.48
N LYS A 151 -13.50 9.97 -14.80
CA LYS A 151 -14.74 10.76 -14.93
C LYS A 151 -14.93 11.35 -16.33
N HIS A 152 -13.85 11.64 -17.04
CA HIS A 152 -13.95 12.15 -18.40
C HIS A 152 -14.36 11.06 -19.40
N GLU A 153 -13.89 9.83 -19.24
CA GLU A 153 -14.25 8.70 -20.13
C GLU A 153 -15.70 8.23 -19.91
N SER A 154 -16.17 8.18 -18.66
CA SER A 154 -17.54 7.76 -18.32
C SER A 154 -18.65 8.75 -18.71
N VAL A 155 -18.31 9.96 -19.17
CA VAL A 155 -19.27 10.94 -19.72
C VAL A 155 -19.42 10.80 -21.24
N VAL A 156 -18.56 10.01 -21.91
CA VAL A 156 -18.59 9.84 -23.37
C VAL A 156 -19.48 8.67 -23.81
N GLU A 157 -19.88 7.77 -22.89
CA GLU A 157 -20.87 6.71 -23.13
C GLU A 157 -22.29 7.14 -22.73
N GLU A 158 -22.86 8.17 -23.39
CA GLU A 158 -24.32 8.32 -23.43
C GLU A 158 -24.89 7.34 -24.48
N GLU A 159 -25.68 6.37 -24.02
CA GLU A 159 -26.37 5.38 -24.87
C GLU A 159 -27.15 6.03 -26.04
N PRO A 160 -27.18 5.40 -27.23
CA PRO A 160 -28.03 5.87 -28.32
C PRO A 160 -29.50 5.76 -27.89
N LYS A 161 -30.19 6.90 -27.85
CA LYS A 161 -31.64 6.94 -27.56
C LYS A 161 -32.38 6.00 -28.51
N PRO A 162 -33.25 5.11 -28.01
CA PRO A 162 -34.07 4.28 -28.88
C PRO A 162 -35.07 5.17 -29.65
N ASN A 163 -35.17 4.91 -30.96
CA ASN A 163 -36.10 5.55 -31.89
C ASN A 163 -37.57 5.29 -31.54
#